data_AF-A0A6B3EZL2-F1
#
_entry.id   AF-A0A6B3EZL2-F1
#
_cell.length_a   1.000
_cell.length_b   1.000
_cell.length_c   1.000
_cell.angle_alpha   90.00
_cell.angle_beta   90.00
_cell.angle_gamma   90.00
#
_symmetry.space_group_name_H-M   'P 1'
#
loop_
_entity.id
_entity.type
_entity.pdbx_description
1 polymer ?
#
loop_
_entity_poly.entity_id
_entity_poly.type
_entity_poly.pdbx_seq_one_letter_code
_entity_poly.pdbx_strand_id
1 'polypeptide(L)'
;GESVTDAAVRELAEETGLTATSTRLLALLHDDHAGLRRVTAAVRALAWHGTPQVTEPHLFRRWEWHGRAQLRTLGALFTPSAHVIEVAFPGTL
;
A
#
# COMPACT_ATOMS: atom_id res chain seq x y z
N GLY A 1 -19.10 5.55 10.58
CA GLY A 1 -18.34 4.98 9.46
C GLY A 1 -17.03 5.72 9.36
N GLU A 2 -15.94 5.02 9.04
CA GLU A 2 -14.60 5.59 8.82
C GLU A 2 -14.44 5.92 7.32
N SER A 3 -13.73 7.00 6.97
CA SER A 3 -13.39 7.27 5.58
C SER A 3 -12.24 6.35 5.12
N VAL A 4 -12.15 6.04 3.82
CA VAL A 4 -11.06 5.20 3.30
C VAL A 4 -9.67 5.81 3.55
N THR A 5 -9.58 7.14 3.64
CA THR A 5 -8.33 7.83 3.95
C THR A 5 -7.98 7.75 5.43
N ASP A 6 -8.97 7.86 6.33
CA ASP A 6 -8.73 7.70 7.78
C ASP A 6 -8.32 6.26 8.10
N ALA A 7 -8.99 5.29 7.50
CA ALA A 7 -8.62 3.88 7.61
C ALA A 7 -7.19 3.65 7.13
N ALA A 8 -6.81 4.18 5.96
CA ALA A 8 -5.44 4.04 5.48
C ALA A 8 -4.38 4.67 6.40
N VAL A 9 -4.69 5.79 7.07
CA VAL A 9 -3.76 6.40 8.05
C VAL A 9 -3.65 5.52 9.29
N ARG A 10 -4.77 5.00 9.80
CA ARG A 10 -4.81 4.12 10.98
C ARG A 10 -4.06 2.81 10.72
N GLU A 11 -4.40 2.10 9.64
CA GLU A 11 -3.76 0.82 9.27
C GLU A 11 -2.24 1.01 9.04
N LEU A 12 -1.83 2.10 8.35
CA LEU A 12 -0.40 2.40 8.18
C LEU A 12 0.32 2.52 9.53
N ALA A 13 -0.29 3.19 10.51
CA ALA A 13 0.27 3.33 11.84
C ALA A 13 0.27 2.00 12.60
N GLU A 14 -0.82 1.23 12.53
CA GLU A 14 -0.98 -0.06 13.20
C GLU A 14 0.00 -1.10 12.69
N GLU A 15 0.26 -1.17 11.38
CA GLU A 15 1.09 -2.22 10.75
C GLU A 15 2.58 -1.85 10.62
N THR A 16 2.90 -0.56 10.51
CA THR A 16 4.27 -0.08 10.22
C THR A 16 4.84 0.86 11.28
N GLY A 17 4.02 1.41 12.17
CA GLY A 17 4.40 2.50 13.08
C GLY A 17 4.63 3.85 12.41
N LEU A 18 4.41 3.98 11.10
CA LEU A 18 4.48 5.27 10.39
C LEU A 18 3.22 6.09 10.61
N THR A 19 3.34 7.41 10.70
CA THR A 19 2.19 8.32 10.75
C THR A 19 2.18 9.20 9.51
N ALA A 20 1.20 9.02 8.64
CA ALA A 20 0.96 9.92 7.51
C ALA A 20 0.29 11.22 7.99
N THR A 21 0.80 12.38 7.56
CA THR A 21 0.23 13.70 7.85
C THR A 21 -0.47 14.35 6.68
N SER A 22 -0.24 13.81 5.49
CA SER A 22 -0.92 14.24 4.28
C SER A 22 -1.18 13.01 3.43
N THR A 23 -2.45 12.81 3.05
CA THR A 23 -2.88 11.70 2.22
C THR A 23 -3.78 12.18 1.09
N ARG A 24 -3.87 11.37 0.04
CA ARG A 24 -4.82 11.56 -1.06
C ARG A 24 -5.31 10.19 -1.54
N LEU A 25 -6.63 10.06 -1.71
CA LEU A 25 -7.20 8.93 -2.46
C LEU A 25 -6.73 9.02 -3.92
N LEU A 26 -5.97 8.01 -4.35
CA LEU A 26 -5.41 7.93 -5.69
C LEU A 26 -6.38 7.24 -6.65
N ALA A 27 -6.96 6.11 -6.23
CA ALA A 27 -7.88 5.32 -7.04
C ALA A 27 -8.75 4.41 -6.17
N LEU A 28 -9.88 3.99 -6.74
CA LEU A 28 -10.63 2.81 -6.32
C LEU A 28 -10.44 1.77 -7.41
N LEU A 29 -9.84 0.63 -7.05
CA LEU A 29 -9.53 -0.45 -7.96
C LEU A 29 -10.46 -1.62 -7.68
N HIS A 30 -10.97 -2.23 -8.74
CA HIS A 30 -11.76 -3.43 -8.65
C HIS A 30 -11.07 -4.53 -9.45
N ASP A 31 -10.81 -5.66 -8.81
CA ASP A 31 -10.26 -6.84 -9.45
C ASP A 31 -11.04 -8.11 -9.05
N ASP A 32 -10.96 -9.10 -9.93
CA ASP A 32 -11.39 -10.47 -9.66
C ASP A 32 -10.17 -11.36 -9.88
N HIS A 33 -9.61 -11.85 -8.78
CA HIS A 33 -8.41 -12.71 -8.82
C HIS A 33 -8.61 -13.93 -7.94
N ALA A 34 -8.41 -15.11 -8.52
CA ALA A 34 -8.62 -16.41 -7.88
C ALA A 34 -10.05 -16.58 -7.29
N GLY A 35 -11.06 -16.02 -7.95
CA GLY A 35 -12.47 -16.10 -7.53
C GLY A 35 -12.84 -15.16 -6.37
N LEU A 36 -11.93 -14.27 -5.96
CA LEU A 36 -12.17 -13.26 -4.94
C LEU A 36 -12.29 -11.89 -5.62
N ARG A 37 -13.48 -11.29 -5.50
CA ARG A 37 -13.73 -9.92 -5.91
C ARG A 37 -13.29 -8.96 -4.82
N ARG A 38 -12.38 -8.06 -5.17
CA ARG A 38 -11.82 -7.07 -4.25
C ARG A 38 -12.08 -5.67 -4.77
N VAL A 39 -12.37 -4.77 -3.82
CA VAL A 39 -12.31 -3.34 -4.03
C VAL A 39 -11.20 -2.79 -3.16
N THR A 40 -10.19 -2.19 -3.76
CA THR A 40 -9.04 -1.59 -3.07
C THR A 40 -9.08 -0.08 -3.21
N ALA A 41 -9.15 0.62 -2.08
CA ALA A 41 -8.93 2.06 -2.04
C ALA A 41 -7.44 2.35 -1.92
N ALA A 42 -6.83 2.81 -3.01
CA ALA A 42 -5.43 3.17 -3.05
C ALA A 42 -5.24 4.57 -2.47
N VAL A 43 -4.64 4.69 -1.29
CA VAL A 43 -4.36 5.98 -0.65
C VAL A 43 -2.86 6.24 -0.70
N ARG A 44 -2.48 7.40 -1.24
CA ARG A 44 -1.09 7.83 -1.29
C ARG A 44 -0.78 8.73 -0.10
N ALA A 45 0.21 8.34 0.70
CA ALA A 45 0.84 9.26 1.64
C ALA A 45 1.75 10.23 0.88
N LEU A 46 1.57 11.53 1.12
CA LEU A 46 2.36 12.62 0.54
C LEU A 46 3.42 13.14 1.53
N ALA A 47 3.15 12.99 2.83
CA ALA A 47 4.07 13.28 3.92
C ALA A 47 3.80 12.32 5.08
N TRP A 48 4.86 11.92 5.78
CA TRP A 48 4.80 11.03 6.94
C TRP A 48 6.01 11.23 7.85
N HIS A 49 5.95 10.65 9.05
CA HIS A 49 7.07 10.57 9.98
C HIS A 49 7.20 9.16 10.57
N GLY A 50 8.35 8.92 11.21
CA GLY A 50 8.73 7.64 11.78
C GLY A 50 9.61 6.81 10.86
N THR A 51 10.01 5.65 11.35
CA THR A 51 10.76 4.63 10.60
C THR A 51 9.89 3.38 10.59
N PRO A 52 9.69 2.72 9.44
CA PRO A 52 8.81 1.55 9.38
C PRO A 52 9.38 0.42 10.23
N GLN A 53 8.55 -0.19 11.06
CA GLN A 53 8.86 -1.33 11.93
C GLN A 53 7.74 -2.36 11.82
N VAL A 54 8.05 -3.63 12.09
CA VAL A 54 7.03 -4.67 12.17
C VAL A 54 6.38 -4.59 13.56
N THR A 55 5.16 -4.07 13.62
CA THR A 55 4.33 -3.99 14.83
C THR A 55 3.45 -5.22 14.99
N GLU A 56 3.08 -5.86 13.88
CA GLU A 56 2.25 -7.07 13.83
C GLU A 56 3.02 -8.27 13.25
N PRO A 57 3.93 -8.89 14.03
CA PRO A 57 4.86 -9.91 13.53
C PRO A 57 4.20 -11.23 13.10
N HIS A 58 2.91 -11.41 13.40
CA HIS A 58 2.14 -12.56 12.98
C HIS A 58 1.54 -12.40 11.58
N LEU A 59 1.47 -11.16 11.04
CA LEU A 59 1.02 -10.86 9.68
C LEU A 59 2.18 -10.49 8.76
N PHE A 60 3.16 -9.74 9.27
CA PHE A 60 4.27 -9.20 8.48
C PHE A 60 5.63 -9.73 8.93
N ARG A 61 6.50 -10.03 7.98
CA ARG A 61 7.89 -10.47 8.26
C ARG A 61 8.87 -9.31 8.31
N ARG A 62 8.68 -8.29 7.47
CA ARG A 62 9.54 -7.11 7.36
C ARG A 62 8.84 -6.01 6.55
N TRP A 63 9.29 -4.78 6.78
CA TRP A 63 8.96 -3.62 5.96
C TRP A 63 10.25 -3.08 5.34
N GLU A 64 10.23 -2.85 4.02
CA GLU A 64 11.39 -2.40 3.25
C GLU A 64 10.98 -1.31 2.27
N TRP A 65 11.83 -0.30 2.11
CA TRP A 65 11.70 0.67 1.03
C TRP A 65 12.37 0.14 -0.22
N HIS A 66 11.65 0.14 -1.34
CA HIS A 66 12.19 -0.21 -2.65
C HIS A 66 12.17 0.99 -3.58
N GLY A 67 13.29 1.20 -4.29
CA GLY A 67 13.32 2.17 -5.38
C GLY A 67 12.45 1.69 -6.55
N ARG A 68 11.81 2.61 -7.26
CA ARG A 68 10.88 2.26 -8.36
C ARG A 68 11.51 1.33 -9.40
N ALA A 69 12.76 1.56 -9.78
CA ALA A 69 13.47 0.74 -10.75
C ALA A 69 13.75 -0.70 -10.27
N GLN A 70 13.72 -0.93 -8.95
CA GLN A 70 13.95 -2.26 -8.35
C GLN A 70 12.67 -3.10 -8.31
N LEU A 71 11.49 -2.51 -8.47
CA LEU A 71 10.22 -3.23 -8.31
C LEU A 71 10.09 -4.41 -9.28
N ARG A 72 10.57 -4.27 -10.52
CA ARG A 72 10.59 -5.36 -11.53
C ARG A 72 11.44 -6.56 -11.11
N THR A 73 12.36 -6.40 -10.16
CA THR A 73 13.27 -7.47 -9.73
C THR A 73 12.78 -8.22 -8.49
N LEU A 74 11.69 -7.78 -7.86
CA LEU A 74 11.17 -8.39 -6.61
C LEU A 74 10.37 -9.68 -6.84
N GLY A 75 10.17 -10.09 -8.10
CA GLY A 75 9.37 -11.25 -8.47
C GLY A 75 7.87 -10.94 -8.51
N ALA A 76 7.05 -11.95 -8.27
CA ALA A 76 5.59 -11.78 -8.30
C ALA A 76 5.11 -10.91 -7.14
N LEU A 77 4.41 -9.82 -7.48
CA LEU A 77 3.77 -8.95 -6.50
C LEU A 77 2.34 -9.38 -6.24
N PHE A 78 1.82 -9.07 -5.06
CA PHE A 78 0.40 -9.23 -4.77
C PHE A 78 -0.42 -8.36 -5.74
N THR A 79 -1.40 -8.97 -6.43
CA THR A 79 -2.11 -8.36 -7.57
C THR A 79 -2.68 -6.96 -7.29
N PRO A 80 -3.41 -6.72 -6.18
CA PRO A 80 -3.88 -5.37 -5.84
C PRO A 80 -2.74 -4.35 -5.71
N SER A 81 -1.62 -4.72 -5.06
CA SER A 81 -0.45 -3.84 -4.92
C SER A 81 0.18 -3.52 -6.29
N ALA A 82 0.22 -4.49 -7.21
CA ALA A 82 0.70 -4.28 -8.57
C ALA A 82 -0.18 -3.27 -9.34
N HIS A 83 -1.51 -3.39 -9.25
CA HIS A 83 -2.43 -2.42 -9.84
C HIS A 83 -2.25 -1.01 -9.27
N VAL A 84 -2.07 -0.89 -7.95
CA VAL A 84 -1.80 0.42 -7.31
C VAL A 84 -0.50 1.04 -7.83
N ILE A 85 0.56 0.25 -7.97
CA ILE A 85 1.86 0.71 -8.48
C ILE A 85 1.72 1.20 -9.92
N GLU A 86 1.02 0.47 -10.79
CA GLU A 86 0.81 0.90 -12.19
C GLU A 86 -0.01 2.18 -12.31
N VAL A 87 -1.02 2.37 -11.45
CA VAL A 87 -1.76 3.64 -11.41
C VAL A 87 -0.89 4.79 -10.92
N ALA A 88 -0.07 4.56 -9.89
CA ALA A 88 0.81 5.59 -9.34
C ALA A 88 1.97 5.94 -10.30
N PHE A 89 2.49 4.93 -11.01
CA PHE A 89 3.67 5.00 -11.85
C PHE A 89 3.53 4.10 -13.09
N PRO A 90 2.78 4.55 -14.12
CA PRO A 90 2.53 3.74 -15.30
C PRO A 90 3.81 3.23 -15.99
N GLY A 91 3.82 1.95 -16.37
CA GLY A 91 4.95 1.29 -17.03
C GLY A 91 6.08 0.90 -16.08
N THR A 92 5.82 0.79 -14.77
CA THR A 92 6.81 0.38 -13.78
C THR A 92 6.97 -1.13 -13.70
N LEU A 93 5.89 -1.88 -13.85
CA LEU A 93 5.79 -3.34 -13.74
C LEU A 93 5.63 -4.02 -15.10
#